data_AF-A0AAF0KZG2-F1
#
_entry.id   AF-A0AAF0KZG2-F1
#
_cell.length_a   1.000
_cell.length_b   1.000
_cell.length_c   1.000
_cell.angle_alpha   90.00
_cell.angle_beta   90.00
_cell.angle_gamma   90.00
#
_symmetry.space_group_name_H-M   'P 1'
#
loop_
_entity.id
_entity.type
_entity.pdbx_description
1 polymer ?
#
loop_
_entity_poly.entity_id
_entity_poly.type
_entity_poly.pdbx_seq_one_letter_code
_entity_poly.pdbx_strand_id
1 'polypeptide(L)'
;MSEQSPQPSTGGPVSRSVAALRASAHRRPVPWAAGGLVAVLVVGSGGAVAVGAATGDQPRPAVSASASRTVTASPTSTVTPSASTTPTATAVPSATPTPTPTPTAAARTCSIAGAASASGLGRFEGYVMDAATGEELFSRNGGTPAQTGSVMKTLTSATALAVLGGGHTIPTTVTDEGGGTIALVGHGDATLSAGNGTVYPGAPTLPQLAQQVKARLGATPVRTIVADGTWWSEADAWHPTWPVSERTIGYQPEVTALMVDGDRANPAAATSPRSEDPIGRAGEAFRTALVDAGVVGAATAPITKRATTSQTTIAQVQSQPVSTLIGQMIPNSDNTLAEMLARVSSKEAGAGGTAASLTGVYASALRGYGVDPAGITIIDGSGESAANAVSPSFVAHLMVPVTTGAKGLGTLAGVLPVSGVSGTLSSRFTGANADARGKVHAKTGWIDSANTLGGYIDAADGTKLTFAFYAIGSSRAAALPALDAVTAAAYRCGGSLAAS
;
A
#
# COMPACT_ATOMS: atom_id res chain seq x y z
N MET A 1 -20.20 -8.77 -87.70
CA MET A 1 -19.07 -8.38 -88.58
C MET A 1 -17.81 -8.70 -87.77
N SER A 2 -17.33 -9.95 -87.87
CA SER A 2 -16.20 -10.37 -88.75
C SER A 2 -14.87 -10.06 -88.04
N GLU A 3 -13.94 -10.98 -87.76
CA GLU A 3 -13.59 -12.23 -88.44
C GLU A 3 -12.62 -13.12 -87.63
N GLN A 4 -12.66 -14.42 -87.93
CA GLN A 4 -11.57 -15.41 -88.03
C GLN A 4 -10.83 -16.01 -86.79
N SER A 5 -11.02 -17.33 -86.67
CA SER A 5 -10.16 -18.40 -86.08
C SER A 5 -8.88 -18.63 -86.94
N PRO A 6 -7.79 -19.36 -86.53
CA PRO A 6 -7.82 -20.67 -85.85
C PRO A 6 -6.72 -21.07 -84.81
N GLN A 7 -7.06 -22.17 -84.12
CA GLN A 7 -6.42 -23.15 -83.22
C GLN A 7 -5.05 -23.78 -83.68
N PRO A 8 -4.44 -24.81 -83.00
CA PRO A 8 -4.23 -25.12 -81.55
C PRO A 8 -2.88 -25.85 -81.18
N SER A 9 -2.80 -26.28 -79.90
CA SER A 9 -2.17 -27.54 -79.40
C SER A 9 -0.68 -27.47 -78.96
N THR A 10 -0.14 -28.21 -77.98
CA THR A 10 -0.48 -29.43 -77.22
C THR A 10 0.33 -29.46 -75.91
N GLY A 11 -0.12 -30.16 -74.87
CA GLY A 11 0.73 -30.55 -73.73
C GLY A 11 -0.06 -30.91 -72.47
N GLY A 12 -0.26 -32.21 -72.25
CA GLY A 12 -1.14 -32.81 -71.24
C GLY A 12 -0.68 -32.78 -69.77
N PRO A 13 -1.33 -33.58 -68.90
CA PRO A 13 -1.67 -33.20 -67.53
C PRO A 13 -0.88 -33.93 -66.44
N VAL A 14 -0.75 -33.33 -65.25
CA VAL A 14 -0.62 -34.10 -63.99
C VAL A 14 -1.34 -33.35 -62.86
N SER A 15 -2.44 -33.94 -62.41
CA SER A 15 -3.11 -33.62 -61.14
C SER A 15 -2.58 -34.55 -60.06
N ARG A 16 -2.13 -34.04 -58.90
CA ARG A 16 -2.08 -34.78 -57.63
C ARG A 16 -2.27 -33.84 -56.43
N SER A 17 -3.49 -33.88 -55.93
CA SER A 17 -3.89 -34.14 -54.53
C SER A 17 -3.08 -33.53 -53.39
N VAL A 18 -3.75 -32.59 -52.70
CA VAL A 18 -3.45 -32.15 -51.33
C VAL A 18 -3.72 -33.30 -50.36
N ALA A 19 -2.69 -33.75 -49.65
CA ALA A 19 -2.81 -34.71 -48.55
C ALA A 19 -2.43 -34.04 -47.22
N ALA A 20 -3.35 -34.15 -46.26
CA ALA A 20 -3.19 -33.69 -44.89
C ALA A 20 -2.08 -34.45 -44.15
N LEU A 21 -1.17 -33.71 -43.53
CA LEU A 21 -0.20 -34.24 -42.58
C LEU A 21 -0.74 -34.09 -41.15
N ARG A 22 -1.21 -35.21 -40.60
CA ARG A 22 -1.36 -35.42 -39.15
C ARG A 22 0.03 -35.71 -38.58
N ALA A 23 0.56 -34.81 -37.77
CA ALA A 23 1.70 -35.08 -36.91
C ALA A 23 1.21 -35.44 -35.51
N SER A 24 1.45 -36.70 -35.14
CA SER A 24 1.25 -37.29 -33.81
C SER A 24 2.31 -36.80 -32.84
N ALA A 25 1.93 -35.91 -31.92
CA ALA A 25 2.75 -35.56 -30.75
C ALA A 25 2.29 -36.38 -29.53
N HIS A 26 3.09 -37.36 -29.13
CA HIS A 26 2.92 -38.08 -27.87
C HIS A 26 3.04 -37.11 -26.69
N ARG A 27 1.92 -36.86 -26.01
CA ARG A 27 1.90 -36.17 -24.71
C ARG A 27 2.39 -37.14 -23.63
N ARG A 28 3.53 -36.84 -23.00
CA ARG A 28 3.95 -37.48 -21.75
C ARG A 28 3.03 -37.00 -20.61
N PRO A 29 2.57 -37.87 -19.70
CA PRO A 29 1.80 -37.44 -18.55
C PRO A 29 2.73 -36.76 -17.54
N VAL A 30 2.41 -35.51 -17.17
CA VAL A 30 3.02 -34.83 -16.02
C VAL A 30 2.24 -35.29 -14.78
N PRO A 31 2.88 -35.90 -13.78
CA PRO A 31 2.18 -36.30 -12.56
C PRO A 31 1.84 -35.05 -11.75
N TRP A 32 0.55 -34.80 -11.56
CA TRP A 32 0.06 -33.85 -10.57
C TRP A 32 0.26 -34.47 -9.19
N ALA A 33 1.25 -33.98 -8.45
CA ALA A 33 1.31 -34.22 -7.02
C ALA A 33 0.20 -33.39 -6.36
N ALA A 34 -0.84 -34.08 -5.91
CA ALA A 34 -1.89 -33.53 -5.07
C ALA A 34 -1.29 -33.09 -3.73
N GLY A 35 -1.05 -31.78 -3.58
CA GLY A 35 -0.77 -31.15 -2.29
C GLY A 35 -2.09 -30.95 -1.56
N GLY A 36 -2.33 -31.76 -0.53
CA GLY A 36 -3.54 -31.74 0.28
C GLY A 36 -3.79 -30.38 0.93
N LEU A 37 -5.01 -29.89 0.75
CA LEU A 37 -5.57 -28.72 1.41
C LEU A 37 -5.96 -29.13 2.84
N VAL A 38 -5.12 -28.82 3.82
CA VAL A 38 -5.48 -28.94 5.23
C VAL A 38 -6.32 -27.71 5.60
N ALA A 39 -7.64 -27.90 5.63
CA ALA A 39 -8.57 -26.94 6.19
C ALA A 39 -8.37 -26.90 7.72
N VAL A 40 -7.81 -25.80 8.24
CA VAL A 40 -7.82 -25.52 9.68
C VAL A 40 -9.10 -24.77 10.00
N LEU A 41 -10.07 -25.48 10.59
CA LEU A 41 -11.22 -24.89 11.26
C LEU A 41 -10.73 -24.08 12.46
N VAL A 42 -10.95 -22.76 12.45
CA VAL A 42 -10.88 -21.96 13.67
C VAL A 42 -12.29 -21.91 14.26
N VAL A 43 -12.49 -22.68 15.32
CA VAL A 43 -13.67 -22.63 16.18
C VAL A 43 -13.65 -21.29 16.91
N GLY A 44 -14.69 -20.48 16.69
CA GLY A 44 -14.91 -19.25 17.43
C GLY A 44 -15.33 -19.53 18.88
N SER A 45 -14.61 -18.94 19.82
CA SER A 45 -15.05 -18.80 21.22
C SER A 45 -15.38 -17.34 21.46
N GLY A 46 -16.64 -17.07 21.77
CA GLY A 46 -17.17 -15.75 22.05
C GLY A 46 -16.94 -15.24 23.48
N GLY A 47 -17.53 -14.07 23.73
CA GLY A 47 -17.60 -13.36 25.02
C GLY A 47 -16.92 -12.00 24.93
N ALA A 48 -17.47 -10.87 25.39
CA ALA A 48 -18.75 -10.58 25.99
C ALA A 48 -19.05 -9.08 25.80
N VAL A 49 -20.33 -8.75 25.79
CA VAL A 49 -20.89 -7.39 25.66
C VAL A 49 -20.79 -6.70 27.03
N ALA A 50 -20.28 -5.47 27.07
CA ALA A 50 -20.42 -4.58 28.23
C ALA A 50 -21.11 -3.29 27.79
N VAL A 51 -22.37 -3.17 28.20
CA VAL A 51 -23.21 -1.97 28.09
C VAL A 51 -22.80 -1.01 29.20
N GLY A 52 -22.36 0.19 28.84
CA GLY A 52 -22.11 1.30 29.76
C GLY A 52 -22.89 2.52 29.30
N ALA A 53 -24.08 2.71 29.88
CA ALA A 53 -24.86 3.93 29.74
C ALA A 53 -24.23 5.05 30.58
N ALA A 54 -24.03 6.22 29.99
CA ALA A 54 -23.86 7.46 30.73
C ALA A 54 -24.54 8.60 29.97
N THR A 55 -25.70 8.97 30.48
CA THR A 55 -26.47 10.17 30.18
C THR A 55 -25.70 11.43 30.59
N GLY A 56 -25.69 12.46 29.75
CA GLY A 56 -25.16 13.78 30.09
C GLY A 56 -25.49 14.79 28.99
N ASP A 57 -26.53 15.57 29.25
CA ASP A 57 -27.19 16.49 28.34
C ASP A 57 -26.56 17.90 28.41
N GLN A 58 -26.50 18.59 27.25
CA GLN A 58 -26.42 20.04 27.01
C GLN A 58 -25.14 20.85 27.39
N PRO A 59 -24.94 22.08 26.85
CA PRO A 59 -25.28 22.61 25.53
C PRO A 59 -24.10 23.34 24.82
N ARG A 60 -24.24 23.44 23.50
CA ARG A 60 -23.46 24.31 22.59
C ARG A 60 -23.72 25.80 22.87
N PRO A 61 -22.73 26.69 22.66
CA PRO A 61 -23.00 28.01 22.13
C PRO A 61 -22.49 28.17 20.70
N ALA A 62 -23.31 28.88 19.92
CA ALA A 62 -23.08 29.29 18.56
C ALA A 62 -21.88 30.25 18.43
N VAL A 63 -21.13 30.13 17.33
CA VAL A 63 -20.20 31.17 16.87
C VAL A 63 -20.82 31.81 15.64
N SER A 64 -21.39 33.00 15.82
CA SER A 64 -21.71 33.93 14.73
C SER A 64 -20.45 34.66 14.30
N ALA A 65 -20.30 34.81 12.99
CA ALA A 65 -19.38 35.73 12.35
C ALA A 65 -19.66 37.19 12.74
N SER A 66 -18.61 38.04 12.80
CA SER A 66 -18.52 39.24 11.95
C SER A 66 -17.27 40.10 12.21
N ALA A 67 -16.74 40.62 11.10
CA ALA A 67 -16.14 41.94 10.89
C ALA A 67 -14.76 42.33 11.47
N SER A 68 -13.86 42.54 10.51
CA SER A 68 -12.65 43.35 10.52
C SER A 68 -12.85 44.76 11.08
N ARG A 69 -11.86 45.26 11.83
CA ARG A 69 -11.53 46.69 11.89
C ARG A 69 -10.02 46.90 11.95
N THR A 70 -9.55 47.62 10.94
CA THR A 70 -8.24 48.24 10.78
C THR A 70 -8.05 49.35 11.81
N VAL A 71 -6.88 49.44 12.46
CA VAL A 71 -6.43 50.68 13.12
C VAL A 71 -4.98 50.96 12.78
N THR A 72 -4.82 52.20 12.32
CA THR A 72 -3.70 52.96 11.78
C THR A 72 -2.49 53.09 12.71
N ALA A 73 -1.30 53.12 12.12
CA ALA A 73 -0.02 53.46 12.76
C ALA A 73 0.33 54.95 12.59
N SER A 74 1.05 55.53 13.57
CA SER A 74 2.16 56.52 13.45
C SER A 74 2.35 57.31 14.77
N PRO A 75 3.46 58.07 14.96
CA PRO A 75 4.78 57.60 15.40
C PRO A 75 5.19 58.34 16.70
N THR A 76 6.44 58.20 17.19
CA THR A 76 7.27 59.33 17.72
C THR A 76 8.62 58.86 18.30
N SER A 77 9.66 59.41 17.67
CA SER A 77 10.97 59.91 18.12
C SER A 77 12.00 59.09 18.92
N THR A 78 13.14 58.99 18.25
CA THR A 78 14.54 58.79 18.63
C THR A 78 15.09 59.78 19.67
N VAL A 79 15.92 59.29 20.59
CA VAL A 79 17.03 60.03 21.23
C VAL A 79 18.22 59.08 21.43
N THR A 80 19.42 59.53 21.05
CA THR A 80 20.73 58.87 21.30
C THR A 80 21.73 59.95 21.80
N PRO A 81 22.93 59.63 22.30
CA PRO A 81 23.27 59.44 23.72
C PRO A 81 24.32 60.45 24.24
N SER A 82 24.69 60.40 25.54
CA SER A 82 25.99 60.91 25.99
C SER A 82 26.54 60.15 27.21
N ALA A 83 27.86 60.17 27.33
CA ALA A 83 28.74 59.17 27.92
C ALA A 83 28.82 59.17 29.46
N SER A 84 29.12 57.99 30.03
CA SER A 84 29.67 57.85 31.38
C SER A 84 30.81 56.83 31.38
N THR A 85 31.90 57.18 32.04
CA THR A 85 33.20 56.52 32.04
C THR A 85 33.26 55.25 32.90
N THR A 86 34.01 54.28 32.38
CA THR A 86 34.34 52.96 32.92
C THR A 86 35.21 53.00 34.20
N PRO A 87 35.04 52.05 35.13
CA PRO A 87 36.15 51.44 35.85
C PRO A 87 36.44 50.03 35.32
N THR A 88 37.70 49.80 34.97
CA THR A 88 38.25 48.53 34.47
C THR A 88 38.10 47.42 35.51
N ALA A 89 37.34 46.37 35.20
CA ALA A 89 37.31 45.14 35.97
C ALA A 89 38.48 44.24 35.58
N THR A 90 39.20 43.75 36.59
CA THR A 90 40.31 42.79 36.45
C THR A 90 39.76 41.44 36.00
N ALA A 91 40.34 40.86 34.94
CA ALA A 91 39.96 39.54 34.43
C ALA A 91 40.31 38.45 35.45
N VAL A 92 39.28 37.76 35.96
CA VAL A 92 39.44 36.49 36.68
C VAL A 92 39.61 35.38 35.62
N PRO A 93 40.62 34.51 35.71
CA PRO A 93 40.76 33.39 34.79
C PRO A 93 39.53 32.47 34.92
N SER A 94 38.80 32.33 33.81
CA SER A 94 37.68 31.38 33.71
C SER A 94 38.23 29.96 33.77
N ALA A 95 37.71 29.13 34.68
CA ALA A 95 38.10 27.74 34.79
C ALA A 95 37.79 27.02 33.47
N THR A 96 38.82 26.43 32.86
CA THR A 96 38.66 25.53 31.71
C THR A 96 37.71 24.39 32.11
N PRO A 97 36.62 24.13 31.37
CA PRO A 97 35.75 23.01 31.69
C PRO A 97 36.57 21.72 31.58
N THR A 98 36.64 20.97 32.68
CA THR A 98 37.21 19.63 32.68
C THR A 98 36.39 18.78 31.70
N PRO A 99 37.02 18.11 30.71
CA PRO A 99 36.28 17.23 29.81
C PRO A 99 35.59 16.17 30.65
N THR A 100 34.25 16.17 30.63
CA THR A 100 33.49 15.05 31.19
C THR A 100 33.87 13.83 30.35
N PRO A 101 34.32 12.72 30.97
CA PRO A 101 34.66 11.53 30.20
C PRO A 101 33.41 11.11 29.41
N THR A 102 33.48 11.17 28.08
CA THR A 102 32.51 10.49 27.23
C THR A 102 32.47 9.05 27.70
N PRO A 103 31.30 8.48 28.05
CA PRO A 103 31.22 7.07 28.37
C PRO A 103 31.90 6.31 27.23
N THR A 104 32.97 5.59 27.53
CA THR A 104 33.63 4.76 26.53
C THR A 104 32.56 3.78 26.08
N ALA A 105 32.05 3.95 24.85
CA ALA A 105 31.06 3.04 24.30
C ALA A 105 31.59 1.62 24.52
N ALA A 106 30.80 0.79 25.20
CA ALA A 106 31.19 -0.58 25.47
C ALA A 106 31.64 -1.23 24.15
N ALA A 107 32.79 -1.89 24.14
CA ALA A 107 33.31 -2.49 22.92
C ALA A 107 32.27 -3.47 22.36
N ARG A 108 31.73 -3.19 21.18
CA ARG A 108 30.75 -4.03 20.50
C ARG A 108 31.48 -5.26 19.96
N THR A 109 31.14 -6.45 20.44
CA THR A 109 31.86 -7.71 20.12
C THR A 109 31.02 -8.70 19.32
N CYS A 110 29.72 -8.48 19.16
CA CYS A 110 28.85 -9.39 18.40
C CYS A 110 28.88 -9.03 16.91
N SER A 111 28.89 -10.03 16.02
CA SER A 111 28.85 -9.81 14.58
C SER A 111 27.83 -10.71 13.91
N ILE A 112 27.11 -10.16 12.94
CA ILE A 112 26.23 -10.90 12.04
C ILE A 112 26.88 -11.21 10.69
N ALA A 113 28.16 -10.88 10.49
CA ALA A 113 28.82 -10.97 9.20
C ALA A 113 28.74 -12.36 8.54
N GLY A 114 28.82 -13.44 9.35
CA GLY A 114 28.64 -14.80 8.87
C GLY A 114 27.23 -15.07 8.32
N ALA A 115 26.19 -14.65 9.05
CA ALA A 115 24.80 -14.79 8.60
C ALA A 115 24.50 -13.89 7.39
N ALA A 116 25.04 -12.67 7.38
CA ALA A 116 24.93 -11.72 6.28
C ALA A 116 25.64 -12.17 4.99
N SER A 117 26.54 -13.16 5.07
CA SER A 117 27.25 -13.75 3.94
C SER A 117 26.67 -15.11 3.51
N ALA A 118 25.51 -15.51 4.04
CA ALA A 118 24.86 -16.74 3.61
C ALA A 118 24.53 -16.70 2.11
N SER A 119 24.87 -17.76 1.37
CA SER A 119 24.65 -17.84 -0.08
C SER A 119 23.20 -17.67 -0.49
N GLY A 120 22.26 -18.04 0.39
CA GLY A 120 20.82 -17.83 0.19
C GLY A 120 20.40 -16.35 0.11
N LEU A 121 21.25 -15.39 0.50
CA LEU A 121 20.95 -13.97 0.38
C LEU A 121 21.24 -13.40 -1.02
N GLY A 122 21.92 -14.14 -1.91
CA GLY A 122 22.33 -13.62 -3.22
C GLY A 122 23.19 -12.36 -3.06
N ARG A 123 22.82 -11.27 -3.75
CA ARG A 123 23.40 -9.96 -3.46
C ARG A 123 22.69 -9.36 -2.25
N PHE A 124 23.35 -9.45 -1.09
CA PHE A 124 22.82 -8.93 0.17
C PHE A 124 23.02 -7.41 0.30
N GLU A 125 21.95 -6.74 0.66
CA GLU A 125 21.93 -5.32 1.04
C GLU A 125 21.20 -5.21 2.38
N GLY A 126 21.83 -4.64 3.40
CA GLY A 126 21.32 -4.71 4.76
C GLY A 126 21.76 -3.55 5.64
N TYR A 127 20.88 -3.17 6.55
CA TYR A 127 21.09 -2.08 7.51
C TYR A 127 20.44 -2.39 8.85
N VAL A 128 21.13 -2.08 9.95
CA VAL A 128 20.62 -2.16 11.33
C VAL A 128 21.06 -0.92 12.10
N MET A 129 20.16 -0.34 12.86
CA MET A 129 20.46 0.77 13.77
C MET A 129 19.77 0.60 15.12
N ASP A 130 20.35 1.23 16.14
CA ASP A 130 19.71 1.42 17.43
C ASP A 130 18.64 2.52 17.31
N ALA A 131 17.39 2.19 17.66
CA ALA A 131 16.26 3.10 17.48
C ALA A 131 16.27 4.28 18.46
N ALA A 132 16.92 4.14 19.63
CA ALA A 132 16.95 5.16 20.67
C ALA A 132 18.07 6.17 20.44
N THR A 133 19.25 5.70 20.02
CA THR A 133 20.43 6.55 19.82
C THR A 133 20.59 7.02 18.38
N GLY A 134 20.01 6.32 17.42
CA GLY A 134 20.23 6.54 15.99
C GLY A 134 21.58 5.98 15.50
N GLU A 135 22.31 5.24 16.33
CA GLU A 135 23.61 4.68 15.99
C GLU A 135 23.49 3.57 14.95
N GLU A 136 24.28 3.67 13.87
CA GLU A 136 24.43 2.59 12.89
C GLU A 136 25.19 1.41 13.52
N LEU A 137 24.54 0.25 13.56
CA LEU A 137 25.10 -0.97 14.13
C LEU A 137 25.62 -1.93 13.06
N PHE A 138 25.03 -1.92 11.87
CA PHE A 138 25.47 -2.73 10.74
C PHE A 138 25.04 -2.09 9.42
N SER A 139 25.93 -2.10 8.42
CA SER A 139 25.61 -1.65 7.07
C SER A 139 26.43 -2.42 6.05
N ARG A 140 25.73 -3.16 5.19
CA ARG A 140 26.32 -3.76 3.98
C ARG A 140 25.50 -3.32 2.79
N ASN A 141 26.04 -2.43 1.96
CA ASN A 141 25.28 -1.79 0.89
C ASN A 141 23.98 -1.11 1.39
N GLY A 142 23.94 -0.70 2.67
CA GLY A 142 22.70 -0.22 3.29
C GLY A 142 22.19 1.10 2.69
N GLY A 143 23.06 1.89 2.06
CA GLY A 143 22.70 3.10 1.32
C GLY A 143 22.29 2.87 -0.13
N THR A 144 22.42 1.64 -0.66
CA THR A 144 22.14 1.32 -2.06
C THR A 144 20.63 1.18 -2.28
N PRO A 145 19.99 2.01 -3.13
CA PRO A 145 18.58 1.84 -3.46
C PRO A 145 18.35 0.58 -4.31
N ALA A 146 17.33 -0.20 -3.96
CA ALA A 146 16.95 -1.41 -4.70
C ALA A 146 15.46 -1.70 -4.63
N GLN A 147 15.00 -2.67 -5.42
CA GLN A 147 13.63 -3.15 -5.37
C GLN A 147 13.26 -3.67 -3.96
N THR A 148 12.14 -3.17 -3.44
CA THR A 148 11.73 -3.42 -2.07
C THR A 148 10.80 -4.62 -1.92
N GLY A 149 10.14 -5.05 -3.00
CA GLY A 149 8.93 -5.87 -2.88
C GLY A 149 7.91 -5.20 -1.94
N SER A 150 7.05 -6.00 -1.32
CA SER A 150 6.01 -5.50 -0.41
C SER A 150 6.49 -4.77 0.87
N VAL A 151 7.80 -4.62 1.12
CA VAL A 151 8.29 -3.63 2.12
C VAL A 151 7.85 -2.22 1.74
N MET A 152 7.62 -1.94 0.44
CA MET A 152 7.07 -0.66 -0.04
C MET A 152 5.79 -0.23 0.71
N LYS A 153 4.94 -1.19 1.09
CA LYS A 153 3.67 -0.91 1.78
C LYS A 153 3.86 -0.21 3.12
N THR A 154 5.05 -0.29 3.73
CA THR A 154 5.38 0.49 4.93
C THR A 154 5.52 1.98 4.61
N LEU A 155 6.16 2.33 3.49
CA LEU A 155 6.23 3.69 2.99
C LEU A 155 4.85 4.18 2.56
N THR A 156 4.07 3.36 1.86
CA THR A 156 2.69 3.69 1.47
C THR A 156 1.81 3.99 2.68
N SER A 157 1.92 3.18 3.73
CA SER A 157 1.18 3.40 4.98
C SER A 157 1.57 4.71 5.63
N ALA A 158 2.87 4.98 5.73
CA ALA A 158 3.38 6.24 6.29
C ALA A 158 2.94 7.45 5.45
N THR A 159 3.04 7.38 4.12
CA THR A 159 2.55 8.42 3.21
C THR A 159 1.05 8.65 3.38
N ALA A 160 0.24 7.60 3.42
CA ALA A 160 -1.21 7.71 3.61
C ALA A 160 -1.56 8.32 4.98
N LEU A 161 -0.85 7.94 6.05
CA LEU A 161 -1.05 8.54 7.38
C LEU A 161 -0.64 10.01 7.43
N ALA A 162 0.42 10.41 6.72
CA ALA A 162 0.88 11.79 6.66
C ALA A 162 -0.06 12.69 5.84
N VAL A 163 -0.58 12.18 4.72
CA VAL A 163 -1.43 12.96 3.80
C VAL A 163 -2.90 12.95 4.21
N LEU A 164 -3.43 11.76 4.51
CA LEU A 164 -4.86 11.56 4.74
C LEU A 164 -5.20 11.58 6.24
N GLY A 165 -4.30 11.07 7.07
CA GLY A 165 -4.58 10.74 8.47
C GLY A 165 -5.34 9.42 8.63
N GLY A 166 -5.22 8.80 9.81
CA GLY A 166 -5.79 7.46 10.06
C GLY A 166 -7.32 7.38 10.10
N GLY A 167 -8.00 8.52 10.28
CA GLY A 167 -9.47 8.63 10.34
C GLY A 167 -10.14 8.92 8.99
N HIS A 168 -9.37 9.21 7.94
CA HIS A 168 -9.92 9.49 6.61
C HIS A 168 -10.66 8.27 6.06
N THR A 169 -11.77 8.50 5.37
CA THR A 169 -12.57 7.49 4.68
C THR A 169 -12.75 7.89 3.23
N ILE A 170 -12.74 6.91 2.32
CA ILE A 170 -12.84 7.15 0.89
C ILE A 170 -14.30 6.96 0.46
N PRO A 171 -14.95 7.98 -0.15
CA PRO A 171 -16.35 7.86 -0.52
C PRO A 171 -16.56 7.12 -1.85
N THR A 172 -17.71 6.47 -1.97
CA THR A 172 -18.33 6.17 -3.27
C THR A 172 -19.69 6.84 -3.31
N THR A 173 -19.96 7.61 -4.37
CA THR A 173 -21.19 8.40 -4.50
C THR A 173 -22.03 7.92 -5.67
N VAL A 174 -23.31 8.25 -5.62
CA VAL A 174 -24.20 8.22 -6.78
C VAL A 174 -24.70 9.63 -7.03
N THR A 175 -24.53 10.14 -8.25
CA THR A 175 -25.03 11.46 -8.67
C THR A 175 -26.23 11.34 -9.60
N ASP A 176 -27.09 12.35 -9.61
CA ASP A 176 -28.21 12.48 -10.55
C ASP A 176 -27.87 13.50 -11.65
N GLU A 177 -27.85 13.06 -12.90
CA GLU A 177 -27.59 13.89 -14.09
C GLU A 177 -28.88 14.41 -14.75
N GLY A 178 -30.05 14.03 -14.21
CA GLY A 178 -31.35 14.35 -14.77
C GLY A 178 -31.77 13.41 -15.92
N GLY A 179 -33.03 13.53 -16.35
CA GLY A 179 -33.59 12.70 -17.43
C GLY A 179 -33.72 11.19 -17.11
N GLY A 180 -33.43 10.79 -15.87
CA GLY A 180 -33.31 9.38 -15.46
C GLY A 180 -31.89 8.83 -15.60
N THR A 181 -30.87 9.68 -15.78
CA THR A 181 -29.46 9.24 -15.78
C THR A 181 -28.86 9.42 -14.39
N ILE A 182 -28.26 8.36 -13.85
CA ILE A 182 -27.49 8.41 -12.60
C ILE A 182 -26.06 7.93 -12.84
N ALA A 183 -25.10 8.40 -12.05
CA ALA A 183 -23.71 7.97 -12.14
C ALA A 183 -23.21 7.37 -10.82
N LEU A 184 -22.62 6.17 -10.87
CA LEU A 184 -21.81 5.61 -9.79
C LEU A 184 -20.39 6.15 -9.92
N VAL A 185 -19.90 6.89 -8.92
CA VAL A 185 -18.60 7.56 -8.97
C VAL A 185 -17.66 6.99 -7.92
N GLY A 186 -16.57 6.37 -8.40
CA GLY A 186 -15.52 5.83 -7.56
C GLY A 186 -14.44 6.87 -7.25
N HIS A 187 -14.04 6.95 -5.98
CA HIS A 187 -12.96 7.84 -5.53
C HIS A 187 -11.74 7.05 -5.02
N GLY A 188 -11.65 5.76 -5.36
CA GLY A 188 -10.55 4.87 -4.99
C GLY A 188 -10.81 3.90 -3.83
N ASP A 189 -12.06 3.74 -3.38
CA ASP A 189 -12.39 2.70 -2.41
C ASP A 189 -12.45 1.32 -3.11
N ALA A 190 -11.35 0.57 -3.05
CA ALA A 190 -11.34 -0.80 -3.57
C ALA A 190 -12.08 -1.81 -2.67
N THR A 191 -12.51 -1.42 -1.47
CA THR A 191 -13.21 -2.32 -0.55
C THR A 191 -14.70 -2.43 -0.83
N LEU A 192 -15.28 -1.47 -1.58
CA LEU A 192 -16.69 -1.44 -1.95
C LEU A 192 -17.17 -2.82 -2.40
N SER A 193 -18.10 -3.43 -1.67
CA SER A 193 -18.53 -4.79 -1.93
C SER A 193 -19.79 -4.86 -2.78
N ALA A 194 -19.85 -5.83 -3.69
CA ALA A 194 -21.07 -6.18 -4.39
C ALA A 194 -22.14 -6.79 -3.46
N GLY A 195 -21.78 -7.22 -2.24
CA GLY A 195 -22.71 -7.74 -1.24
C GLY A 195 -22.83 -9.27 -1.17
N ASN A 196 -22.03 -10.00 -1.94
CA ASN A 196 -22.02 -11.48 -2.00
C ASN A 196 -20.82 -12.13 -1.28
N GLY A 197 -20.31 -11.44 -0.24
CA GLY A 197 -19.11 -11.83 0.51
C GLY A 197 -17.87 -11.08 0.04
N THR A 198 -16.92 -10.81 0.93
CA THR A 198 -15.72 -10.04 0.61
C THR A 198 -14.59 -10.33 1.59
N VAL A 199 -13.34 -10.22 1.14
CA VAL A 199 -12.14 -10.30 2.00
C VAL A 199 -11.91 -9.03 2.83
N TYR A 200 -12.75 -8.00 2.67
CA TYR A 200 -12.67 -6.73 3.39
C TYR A 200 -13.79 -6.62 4.44
N PRO A 201 -13.58 -7.10 5.69
CA PRO A 201 -14.56 -6.97 6.75
C PRO A 201 -14.98 -5.51 6.97
N GLY A 202 -16.29 -5.29 7.09
CA GLY A 202 -16.86 -3.96 7.32
C GLY A 202 -16.89 -3.06 6.08
N ALA A 203 -16.61 -3.59 4.90
CA ALA A 203 -16.74 -2.85 3.65
C ALA A 203 -18.15 -2.24 3.45
N PRO A 204 -18.25 -1.03 2.89
CA PRO A 204 -19.51 -0.53 2.38
C PRO A 204 -19.97 -1.38 1.20
N THR A 205 -21.26 -1.33 0.88
CA THR A 205 -21.86 -2.23 -0.12
C THR A 205 -22.69 -1.49 -1.16
N LEU A 206 -22.72 -2.03 -2.38
CA LEU A 206 -23.60 -1.56 -3.45
C LEU A 206 -25.10 -1.67 -3.09
N PRO A 207 -25.58 -2.73 -2.40
CA PRO A 207 -26.93 -2.76 -1.83
C PRO A 207 -27.28 -1.56 -0.95
N GLN A 208 -26.36 -1.07 -0.10
CA GLN A 208 -26.61 0.14 0.71
C GLN A 208 -26.81 1.38 -0.17
N LEU A 209 -25.98 1.56 -1.21
CA LEU A 209 -26.16 2.65 -2.17
C LEU A 209 -27.49 2.52 -2.92
N ALA A 210 -27.83 1.33 -3.39
CA ALA A 210 -29.05 1.08 -4.15
C ALA A 210 -30.32 1.40 -3.33
N GLN A 211 -30.33 1.08 -2.03
CA GLN A 211 -31.43 1.44 -1.14
C GLN A 211 -31.56 2.96 -0.94
N GLN A 212 -30.45 3.67 -0.79
CA GLN A 212 -30.46 5.14 -0.75
C GLN A 212 -31.00 5.74 -2.06
N VAL A 213 -30.56 5.23 -3.21
CA VAL A 213 -31.06 5.64 -4.53
C VAL A 213 -32.57 5.39 -4.64
N LYS A 214 -33.05 4.21 -4.23
CA LYS A 214 -34.48 3.88 -4.23
C LYS A 214 -35.28 4.87 -3.38
N ALA A 215 -34.81 5.17 -2.18
CA ALA A 215 -35.47 6.11 -1.27
C ALA A 215 -35.54 7.52 -1.87
N ARG A 216 -34.53 7.92 -2.64
CA ARG A 216 -34.44 9.26 -3.24
C ARG A 216 -35.25 9.41 -4.54
N LEU A 217 -35.24 8.39 -5.40
CA LEU A 217 -35.93 8.45 -6.69
C LEU A 217 -37.40 8.02 -6.62
N GLY A 218 -37.77 7.16 -5.65
CA GLY A 218 -39.13 6.65 -5.50
C GLY A 218 -39.58 5.84 -6.72
N ALA A 219 -40.51 6.41 -7.50
CA ALA A 219 -41.04 5.83 -8.73
C ALA A 219 -40.39 6.38 -10.01
N THR A 220 -39.51 7.38 -9.90
CA THR A 220 -38.79 7.97 -11.04
C THR A 220 -37.91 6.91 -11.69
N PRO A 221 -38.10 6.57 -12.98
CA PRO A 221 -37.31 5.54 -13.63
C PRO A 221 -35.86 5.95 -13.88
N VAL A 222 -34.93 5.05 -13.59
CA VAL A 222 -33.56 5.10 -14.10
C VAL A 222 -33.58 4.58 -15.54
N ARG A 223 -33.03 5.37 -16.46
CA ARG A 223 -32.91 5.09 -17.89
C ARG A 223 -31.47 4.82 -18.31
N THR A 224 -30.49 5.38 -17.63
CA THR A 224 -29.06 5.22 -17.94
C THR A 224 -28.27 5.15 -16.65
N ILE A 225 -27.28 4.27 -16.60
CA ILE A 225 -26.29 4.19 -15.53
C ILE A 225 -24.93 4.59 -16.09
N VAL A 226 -24.27 5.53 -15.46
CA VAL A 226 -22.89 5.91 -15.75
C VAL A 226 -21.99 5.26 -14.71
N ALA A 227 -20.93 4.58 -15.15
CA ALA A 227 -19.86 4.11 -14.28
C ALA A 227 -18.67 5.06 -14.46
N ASP A 228 -18.39 5.85 -13.43
CA ASP A 228 -17.34 6.86 -13.43
C ASP A 228 -16.15 6.41 -12.58
N GLY A 229 -15.09 5.98 -13.28
CA GLY A 229 -13.78 5.69 -12.70
C GLY A 229 -12.72 6.76 -12.96
N THR A 230 -13.13 7.97 -13.37
CA THR A 230 -12.24 9.01 -13.90
C THR A 230 -11.57 9.91 -12.85
N TRP A 231 -11.70 9.56 -11.55
CA TRP A 231 -11.05 10.27 -10.46
C TRP A 231 -9.53 10.36 -10.63
N TRP A 232 -8.94 9.36 -11.29
CA TRP A 232 -7.64 9.46 -11.97
C TRP A 232 -7.73 8.80 -13.35
N SER A 233 -6.71 8.98 -14.17
CA SER A 233 -6.70 8.48 -15.55
C SER A 233 -6.65 6.96 -15.61
N GLU A 234 -7.61 6.34 -16.32
CA GLU A 234 -7.62 4.90 -16.61
C GLU A 234 -6.44 4.47 -17.49
N ALA A 235 -5.84 5.39 -18.25
CA ALA A 235 -4.63 5.10 -19.02
C ALA A 235 -3.41 4.72 -18.13
N ASP A 236 -3.52 4.97 -16.83
CA ASP A 236 -2.51 4.66 -15.81
C ASP A 236 -2.94 3.48 -14.91
N ALA A 237 -3.93 2.69 -15.35
CA ALA A 237 -4.46 1.55 -14.58
C ALA A 237 -3.50 0.35 -14.50
N TRP A 238 -2.57 0.21 -15.45
CA TRP A 238 -1.56 -0.85 -15.43
C TRP A 238 -0.18 -0.30 -15.76
N HIS A 239 0.77 -0.43 -14.82
CA HIS A 239 2.15 -0.01 -15.07
C HIS A 239 2.90 -1.09 -15.89
N PRO A 240 3.64 -0.73 -16.95
CA PRO A 240 4.32 -1.71 -17.82
C PRO A 240 5.38 -2.60 -17.14
N THR A 241 5.83 -2.22 -15.95
CA THR A 241 6.80 -3.02 -15.17
C THR A 241 6.15 -4.16 -14.39
N TRP A 242 4.83 -4.19 -14.27
CA TRP A 242 4.13 -5.26 -13.59
C TRP A 242 3.97 -6.46 -14.51
N PRO A 243 4.33 -7.68 -14.06
CA PRO A 243 4.05 -8.88 -14.82
C PRO A 243 2.54 -9.06 -14.98
N VAL A 244 2.06 -9.26 -16.21
CA VAL A 244 0.62 -9.50 -16.47
C VAL A 244 0.09 -10.71 -15.68
N SER A 245 0.97 -11.66 -15.34
CA SER A 245 0.65 -12.79 -14.47
C SER A 245 0.12 -12.37 -13.10
N GLU A 246 0.56 -11.23 -12.53
CA GLU A 246 0.10 -10.78 -11.21
C GLU A 246 -1.42 -10.52 -11.18
N ARG A 247 -1.98 -10.15 -12.32
CA ARG A 247 -3.42 -9.99 -12.51
C ARG A 247 -4.15 -11.33 -12.61
N THR A 248 -3.59 -12.27 -13.36
CA THR A 248 -4.23 -13.56 -13.63
C THR A 248 -4.08 -14.53 -12.46
N ILE A 249 -2.97 -14.48 -11.72
CA ILE A 249 -2.78 -15.24 -10.48
C ILE A 249 -3.42 -14.55 -9.27
N GLY A 250 -3.73 -13.25 -9.37
CA GLY A 250 -4.70 -12.60 -8.51
C GLY A 250 -4.15 -11.77 -7.36
N TYR A 251 -2.93 -11.27 -7.47
CA TYR A 251 -2.34 -10.34 -6.50
C TYR A 251 -2.69 -8.88 -6.82
N GLN A 252 -2.76 -8.51 -8.10
CA GLN A 252 -2.85 -7.10 -8.53
C GLN A 252 -4.02 -6.87 -9.51
N PRO A 253 -4.95 -5.95 -9.23
CA PRO A 253 -5.94 -5.54 -10.21
C PRO A 253 -5.39 -4.45 -11.14
N GLU A 254 -6.13 -4.14 -12.19
CA GLU A 254 -6.00 -2.81 -12.80
C GLU A 254 -6.40 -1.74 -11.78
N VAL A 255 -5.58 -0.70 -11.64
CA VAL A 255 -5.71 0.35 -10.61
C VAL A 255 -6.64 1.45 -11.11
N THR A 256 -7.94 1.19 -11.07
CA THR A 256 -9.01 2.15 -11.43
C THR A 256 -9.64 2.77 -10.17
N ALA A 257 -10.21 3.97 -10.30
CA ALA A 257 -10.84 4.64 -9.14
C ALA A 257 -12.19 4.03 -8.73
N LEU A 258 -12.79 3.25 -9.63
CA LEU A 258 -14.02 2.52 -9.40
C LEU A 258 -13.78 1.03 -9.64
N MET A 259 -14.01 0.23 -8.60
CA MET A 259 -14.04 -1.23 -8.65
C MET A 259 -14.88 -1.76 -7.48
N VAL A 260 -15.21 -3.04 -7.53
CA VAL A 260 -15.85 -3.75 -6.41
C VAL A 260 -15.00 -4.92 -5.97
N ASP A 261 -14.98 -5.17 -4.66
CA ASP A 261 -14.30 -6.29 -4.02
C ASP A 261 -12.83 -6.43 -4.45
N GLY A 262 -12.12 -5.31 -4.64
CA GLY A 262 -10.74 -5.29 -5.12
C GLY A 262 -10.55 -5.98 -6.48
N ASP A 263 -11.61 -6.02 -7.29
CA ASP A 263 -11.69 -6.63 -8.60
C ASP A 263 -11.50 -8.17 -8.59
N ARG A 264 -11.73 -8.85 -7.47
CA ARG A 264 -11.58 -10.32 -7.41
C ARG A 264 -12.65 -11.02 -8.25
N ALA A 265 -12.30 -12.09 -8.96
CA ALA A 265 -13.28 -13.01 -9.54
C ALA A 265 -14.05 -13.79 -8.45
N ASN A 266 -13.37 -14.20 -7.38
CA ASN A 266 -13.97 -14.69 -6.14
C ASN A 266 -13.71 -13.66 -5.02
N PRO A 267 -14.70 -12.82 -4.68
CA PRO A 267 -14.61 -11.82 -3.62
C PRO A 267 -14.18 -12.36 -2.25
N ALA A 268 -14.44 -13.63 -1.95
CA ALA A 268 -14.13 -14.26 -0.66
C ALA A 268 -12.73 -14.88 -0.59
N ALA A 269 -11.96 -14.90 -1.69
CA ALA A 269 -10.62 -15.46 -1.73
C ALA A 269 -9.56 -14.36 -1.84
N ALA A 270 -8.64 -14.27 -0.87
CA ALA A 270 -7.61 -13.21 -0.83
C ALA A 270 -6.81 -13.10 -2.14
N THR A 271 -6.45 -14.26 -2.70
CA THR A 271 -5.82 -14.41 -4.01
C THR A 271 -6.84 -14.99 -4.99
N SER A 272 -7.17 -14.23 -6.01
CA SER A 272 -8.16 -14.60 -7.04
C SER A 272 -7.89 -13.81 -8.32
N PRO A 273 -8.03 -14.38 -9.51
CA PRO A 273 -7.87 -13.65 -10.77
C PRO A 273 -8.64 -12.32 -10.78
N ARG A 274 -8.06 -11.33 -11.45
CA ARG A 274 -8.64 -9.99 -11.66
C ARG A 274 -9.03 -9.81 -13.13
N SER A 275 -9.92 -8.88 -13.44
CA SER A 275 -10.39 -8.62 -14.81
C SER A 275 -9.55 -7.59 -15.54
N GLU A 276 -9.94 -7.28 -16.77
CA GLU A 276 -9.47 -6.15 -17.59
C GLU A 276 -10.50 -5.00 -17.60
N ASP A 277 -11.60 -5.11 -16.84
CA ASP A 277 -12.64 -4.07 -16.80
C ASP A 277 -13.26 -3.92 -15.40
N PRO A 278 -12.51 -3.43 -14.40
CA PRO A 278 -13.05 -3.25 -13.05
C PRO A 278 -14.23 -2.27 -13.00
N ILE A 279 -14.20 -1.23 -13.84
CA ILE A 279 -15.23 -0.18 -13.90
C ILE A 279 -16.53 -0.75 -14.48
N GLY A 280 -16.44 -1.51 -15.57
CA GLY A 280 -17.60 -2.19 -16.16
C GLY A 280 -18.22 -3.19 -15.19
N ARG A 281 -17.40 -3.97 -14.46
CA ARG A 281 -17.89 -4.89 -13.42
C ARG A 281 -18.58 -4.18 -12.27
N ALA A 282 -18.04 -3.05 -11.81
CA ALA A 282 -18.69 -2.23 -10.78
C ALA A 282 -20.05 -1.69 -11.26
N GLY A 283 -20.13 -1.21 -12.51
CA GLY A 283 -21.39 -0.77 -13.11
C GLY A 283 -22.45 -1.88 -13.19
N GLU A 284 -22.06 -3.09 -13.59
CA GLU A 284 -22.96 -4.25 -13.64
C GLU A 284 -23.45 -4.69 -12.27
N ALA A 285 -22.54 -4.76 -11.29
CA ALA A 285 -22.87 -5.08 -9.91
C ALA A 285 -23.84 -4.03 -9.32
N PHE A 286 -23.64 -2.75 -9.66
CA PHE A 286 -24.51 -1.69 -9.18
C PHE A 286 -25.90 -1.73 -9.83
N ARG A 287 -25.99 -2.01 -11.14
CA ARG A 287 -27.28 -2.26 -11.79
C ARG A 287 -28.03 -3.41 -11.12
N THR A 288 -27.32 -4.50 -10.81
CA THR A 288 -27.90 -5.65 -10.08
C THR A 288 -28.45 -5.20 -8.73
N ALA A 289 -27.66 -4.48 -7.93
CA ALA A 289 -28.10 -3.96 -6.64
C ALA A 289 -29.32 -3.01 -6.75
N LEU A 290 -29.39 -2.17 -7.78
CA LEU A 290 -30.53 -1.29 -8.06
C LEU A 290 -31.80 -2.09 -8.39
N VAL A 291 -31.68 -3.15 -9.18
CA VAL A 291 -32.78 -4.07 -9.51
C VAL A 291 -33.29 -4.75 -8.24
N ASP A 292 -32.39 -5.29 -7.43
CA ASP A 292 -32.73 -5.96 -6.17
C ASP A 292 -33.39 -5.00 -5.16
N ALA A 293 -32.99 -3.72 -5.17
CA ALA A 293 -33.63 -2.67 -4.37
C ALA A 293 -34.98 -2.18 -4.95
N GLY A 294 -35.40 -2.66 -6.12
CA GLY A 294 -36.66 -2.27 -6.76
C GLY A 294 -36.64 -0.87 -7.39
N VAL A 295 -35.48 -0.39 -7.84
CA VAL A 295 -35.37 0.87 -8.58
C VAL A 295 -35.98 0.70 -9.98
N VAL A 296 -36.97 1.54 -10.30
CA VAL A 296 -37.74 1.44 -11.55
C VAL A 296 -36.82 1.67 -12.75
N GLY A 297 -36.92 0.85 -13.79
CA GLY A 297 -36.15 0.99 -15.04
C GLY A 297 -34.71 0.48 -15.01
N ALA A 298 -34.14 0.20 -13.82
CA ALA A 298 -32.75 -0.22 -13.68
C ALA A 298 -32.38 -1.49 -14.47
N ALA A 299 -33.29 -2.47 -14.55
CA ALA A 299 -33.04 -3.75 -15.23
C ALA A 299 -32.71 -3.61 -16.72
N THR A 300 -33.19 -2.55 -17.37
CA THR A 300 -32.98 -2.29 -18.81
C THR A 300 -32.10 -1.08 -19.07
N ALA A 301 -31.59 -0.42 -18.03
CA ALA A 301 -30.77 0.77 -18.18
C ALA A 301 -29.39 0.38 -18.78
N PRO A 302 -28.99 0.94 -19.95
CA PRO A 302 -27.64 0.80 -20.45
C PRO A 302 -26.62 1.38 -19.47
N ILE A 303 -25.45 0.74 -19.42
CA ILE A 303 -24.29 1.20 -18.67
C ILE A 303 -23.32 1.89 -19.63
N THR A 304 -22.84 3.07 -19.27
CA THR A 304 -21.82 3.81 -20.03
C THR A 304 -20.64 4.17 -19.12
N LYS A 305 -19.41 4.07 -19.64
CA LYS A 305 -18.20 4.46 -18.90
C LYS A 305 -17.78 5.86 -19.31
N ARG A 306 -17.89 6.83 -18.41
CA ARG A 306 -17.48 8.23 -18.60
C ARG A 306 -17.50 8.99 -17.28
N ALA A 307 -16.87 10.15 -17.27
CA ALA A 307 -17.04 11.12 -16.18
C ALA A 307 -18.51 11.50 -16.00
N THR A 308 -18.91 11.68 -14.73
CA THR A 308 -20.22 12.25 -14.41
C THR A 308 -20.29 13.71 -14.86
N THR A 309 -21.47 14.12 -15.31
CA THR A 309 -21.76 15.52 -15.67
C THR A 309 -22.43 16.31 -14.55
N SER A 310 -22.63 15.68 -13.39
CA SER A 310 -23.36 16.25 -12.27
C SER A 310 -22.59 16.17 -10.96
N GLN A 311 -22.80 17.17 -10.11
CA GLN A 311 -22.29 17.21 -8.73
C GLN A 311 -23.41 16.92 -7.71
N THR A 312 -24.65 16.69 -8.17
CA THR A 312 -25.81 16.46 -7.31
C THR A 312 -25.78 15.04 -6.76
N THR A 313 -25.22 14.86 -5.57
CA THR A 313 -25.16 13.55 -4.91
C THR A 313 -26.52 13.14 -4.34
N ILE A 314 -26.99 11.95 -4.71
CA ILE A 314 -28.24 11.35 -4.22
C ILE A 314 -28.01 10.15 -3.28
N ALA A 315 -26.87 9.48 -3.35
CA ALA A 315 -26.50 8.42 -2.41
C ALA A 315 -24.99 8.42 -2.16
N GLN A 316 -24.57 7.93 -1.00
CA GLN A 316 -23.17 7.83 -0.65
C GLN A 316 -22.91 6.72 0.38
N VAL A 317 -21.78 6.06 0.23
CA VAL A 317 -21.17 5.19 1.26
C VAL A 317 -19.70 5.57 1.44
N GLN A 318 -19.11 5.13 2.55
CA GLN A 318 -17.73 5.43 2.92
C GLN A 318 -16.99 4.14 3.21
N SER A 319 -15.72 4.06 2.79
CA SER A 319 -14.81 2.98 3.18
C SER A 319 -14.65 2.93 4.70
N GLN A 320 -14.08 1.83 5.20
CA GLN A 320 -13.48 1.86 6.54
C GLN A 320 -12.36 2.91 6.61
N PRO A 321 -12.03 3.44 7.80
CA PRO A 321 -10.97 4.43 7.94
C PRO A 321 -9.62 3.92 7.44
N VAL A 322 -8.76 4.81 6.94
CA VAL A 322 -7.39 4.50 6.47
C VAL A 322 -6.61 3.64 7.46
N SER A 323 -6.76 3.86 8.77
CA SER A 323 -6.14 3.02 9.81
C SER A 323 -6.57 1.55 9.75
N THR A 324 -7.86 1.29 9.48
CA THR A 324 -8.40 -0.06 9.29
C THR A 324 -7.91 -0.65 7.97
N LEU A 325 -7.87 0.15 6.89
CA LEU A 325 -7.35 -0.30 5.60
C LEU A 325 -5.87 -0.68 5.69
N ILE A 326 -5.05 0.08 6.43
CA ILE A 326 -3.65 -0.27 6.73
C ILE A 326 -3.59 -1.58 7.53
N GLY A 327 -4.48 -1.76 8.51
CA GLY A 327 -4.58 -2.98 9.30
C GLY A 327 -5.03 -4.22 8.52
N GLN A 328 -5.75 -4.04 7.40
CA GLN A 328 -6.07 -5.12 6.46
C GLN A 328 -4.93 -5.35 5.45
N MET A 329 -4.26 -4.27 5.02
CA MET A 329 -3.19 -4.30 4.01
C MET A 329 -1.90 -4.94 4.52
N ILE A 330 -1.38 -4.49 5.66
CA ILE A 330 -0.02 -4.84 6.11
C ILE A 330 0.13 -6.33 6.48
N PRO A 331 -0.78 -6.93 7.27
CA PRO A 331 -0.71 -8.36 7.62
C PRO A 331 -0.86 -9.30 6.44
N ASN A 332 -1.74 -8.94 5.49
CA ASN A 332 -2.08 -9.78 4.33
C ASN A 332 -1.25 -9.46 3.09
N SER A 333 -0.47 -8.36 3.14
CA SER A 333 0.30 -7.85 2.00
C SER A 333 -0.55 -7.52 0.77
N ASP A 334 -1.75 -6.98 0.96
CA ASP A 334 -2.72 -6.72 -0.12
C ASP A 334 -2.21 -5.61 -1.07
N ASN A 335 -1.94 -5.95 -2.34
CA ASN A 335 -1.47 -4.99 -3.34
C ASN A 335 -2.57 -4.00 -3.74
N THR A 336 -3.83 -4.44 -3.83
CA THR A 336 -4.96 -3.57 -4.18
C THR A 336 -5.06 -2.39 -3.21
N LEU A 337 -5.06 -2.65 -1.90
CA LEU A 337 -5.13 -1.59 -0.89
C LEU A 337 -3.90 -0.66 -0.95
N ALA A 338 -2.72 -1.21 -1.23
CA ALA A 338 -1.50 -0.40 -1.34
C ALA A 338 -1.55 0.56 -2.53
N GLU A 339 -1.96 0.07 -3.71
CA GLU A 339 -2.12 0.93 -4.88
C GLU A 339 -3.18 2.00 -4.63
N MET A 340 -4.36 1.64 -4.10
CA MET A 340 -5.41 2.61 -3.84
C MET A 340 -5.00 3.67 -2.82
N LEU A 341 -4.39 3.29 -1.71
CA LEU A 341 -3.91 4.26 -0.71
C LEU A 341 -2.83 5.17 -1.29
N ALA A 342 -1.96 4.67 -2.17
CA ALA A 342 -0.97 5.50 -2.87
C ALA A 342 -1.64 6.51 -3.81
N ARG A 343 -2.62 6.07 -4.60
CA ARG A 343 -3.34 6.90 -5.59
C ARG A 343 -4.21 7.96 -4.93
N VAL A 344 -4.95 7.58 -3.90
CA VAL A 344 -5.76 8.50 -3.08
C VAL A 344 -4.85 9.52 -2.40
N SER A 345 -3.74 9.09 -1.78
CA SER A 345 -2.78 10.04 -1.18
C SER A 345 -2.23 11.03 -2.21
N SER A 346 -1.88 10.57 -3.41
CA SER A 346 -1.45 11.47 -4.49
C SER A 346 -2.55 12.45 -4.90
N LYS A 347 -3.78 11.96 -5.07
CA LYS A 347 -4.91 12.79 -5.46
C LYS A 347 -5.22 13.88 -4.43
N GLU A 348 -5.30 13.51 -3.14
CA GLU A 348 -5.57 14.42 -2.03
C GLU A 348 -4.41 15.40 -1.78
N ALA A 349 -3.17 15.01 -2.11
CA ALA A 349 -2.03 15.93 -2.13
C ALA A 349 -2.04 16.90 -3.33
N GLY A 350 -3.06 16.86 -4.20
CA GLY A 350 -3.17 17.70 -5.38
C GLY A 350 -2.29 17.27 -6.56
N ALA A 351 -1.73 16.06 -6.52
CA ALA A 351 -0.79 15.55 -7.54
C ALA A 351 -1.45 14.64 -8.60
N GLY A 352 -2.79 14.57 -8.60
CA GLY A 352 -3.58 13.99 -9.68
C GLY A 352 -3.78 12.47 -9.64
N GLY A 353 -3.19 11.75 -8.68
CA GLY A 353 -3.41 10.30 -8.52
C GLY A 353 -2.65 9.42 -9.51
N THR A 354 -1.55 9.91 -10.12
CA THR A 354 -0.80 9.18 -11.16
C THR A 354 0.42 8.43 -10.61
N ALA A 355 0.91 7.39 -11.30
CA ALA A 355 2.11 6.65 -10.92
C ALA A 355 3.33 7.58 -10.91
N ALA A 356 3.42 8.43 -11.94
CA ALA A 356 4.48 9.42 -12.10
C ALA A 356 4.57 10.41 -10.93
N SER A 357 3.45 10.66 -10.23
CA SER A 357 3.43 11.57 -9.08
C SER A 357 3.97 10.94 -7.78
N LEU A 358 4.02 9.60 -7.69
CA LEU A 358 4.20 8.91 -6.41
C LEU A 358 5.55 9.23 -5.76
N THR A 359 6.64 9.29 -6.53
CA THR A 359 7.96 9.63 -5.97
C THR A 359 7.94 10.99 -5.26
N GLY A 360 7.35 12.01 -5.87
CA GLY A 360 7.26 13.34 -5.27
C GLY A 360 6.37 13.39 -4.03
N VAL A 361 5.22 12.72 -4.09
CA VAL A 361 4.25 12.66 -2.97
C VAL A 361 4.87 11.94 -1.77
N TYR A 362 5.51 10.80 -1.99
CA TYR A 362 6.17 10.03 -0.93
C TYR A 362 7.34 10.82 -0.34
N ALA A 363 8.16 11.45 -1.18
CA ALA A 363 9.27 12.26 -0.71
C ALA A 363 8.80 13.41 0.20
N SER A 364 7.74 14.12 -0.20
CA SER A 364 7.15 15.20 0.60
C SER A 364 6.61 14.69 1.94
N ALA A 365 5.80 13.62 1.89
CA ALA A 365 5.16 13.04 3.07
C ALA A 365 6.19 12.47 4.08
N LEU A 366 7.17 11.69 3.60
CA LEU A 366 8.12 10.99 4.45
C LEU A 366 9.17 11.92 5.08
N ARG A 367 9.49 13.04 4.42
CA ARG A 367 10.26 14.13 5.04
C ARG A 367 9.59 14.64 6.32
N GLY A 368 8.26 14.63 6.36
CA GLY A 368 7.47 14.95 7.55
C GLY A 368 7.76 14.06 8.76
N TYR A 369 8.30 12.86 8.58
CA TYR A 369 8.70 11.95 9.66
C TYR A 369 10.19 12.05 10.02
N GLY A 370 10.93 12.99 9.42
CA GLY A 370 12.37 13.17 9.68
C GLY A 370 13.27 12.21 8.92
N VAL A 371 12.76 11.53 7.90
CA VAL A 371 13.54 10.65 7.02
C VAL A 371 13.95 11.45 5.77
N ASP A 372 15.20 11.33 5.33
CA ASP A 372 15.66 11.96 4.09
C ASP A 372 15.22 11.16 2.86
N PRO A 373 14.30 11.68 2.01
CA PRO A 373 13.82 10.98 0.83
C PRO A 373 14.79 11.05 -0.36
N ALA A 374 16.00 11.59 -0.18
CA ALA A 374 16.99 11.62 -1.25
C ALA A 374 17.25 10.21 -1.81
N GLY A 375 17.11 10.06 -3.13
CA GLY A 375 17.43 8.83 -3.85
C GLY A 375 16.34 7.75 -3.85
N ILE A 376 15.14 8.02 -3.32
CA ILE A 376 14.01 7.09 -3.50
C ILE A 376 13.40 7.21 -4.89
N THR A 377 13.04 6.08 -5.48
CA THR A 377 12.21 5.98 -6.68
C THR A 377 10.99 5.14 -6.34
N ILE A 378 9.80 5.72 -6.48
CA ILE A 378 8.52 5.09 -6.22
C ILE A 378 7.73 5.05 -7.53
N ILE A 379 7.60 3.86 -8.08
CA ILE A 379 6.85 3.55 -9.29
C ILE A 379 5.42 3.13 -8.93
N ASP A 380 5.26 2.42 -7.81
CA ASP A 380 3.97 1.94 -7.32
C ASP A 380 3.90 1.92 -5.78
N GLY A 381 2.71 1.68 -5.23
CA GLY A 381 2.51 1.59 -3.77
C GLY A 381 2.69 0.18 -3.21
N SER A 382 2.46 -0.84 -4.02
CA SER A 382 2.49 -2.24 -3.59
C SER A 382 3.91 -2.79 -3.45
N GLY A 383 4.87 -2.25 -4.20
CA GLY A 383 6.22 -2.83 -4.34
C GLY A 383 6.32 -3.91 -5.41
N GLU A 384 5.30 -4.08 -6.25
CA GLU A 384 5.28 -5.08 -7.33
C GLU A 384 6.26 -4.72 -8.46
N SER A 385 6.42 -3.42 -8.72
CA SER A 385 7.40 -2.92 -9.67
C SER A 385 8.83 -3.17 -9.17
N ALA A 386 9.58 -3.95 -9.94
CA ALA A 386 11.02 -4.09 -9.77
C ALA A 386 11.81 -2.78 -10.04
N ALA A 387 11.15 -1.74 -10.56
CA ALA A 387 11.75 -0.43 -10.79
C ALA A 387 11.60 0.53 -9.61
N ASN A 388 10.91 0.12 -8.53
CA ASN A 388 11.04 0.80 -7.24
C ASN A 388 12.50 0.71 -6.76
N ALA A 389 12.99 1.78 -6.14
CA ALA A 389 14.34 1.83 -5.59
C ALA A 389 14.31 2.57 -4.25
N VAL A 390 14.49 1.84 -3.15
CA VAL A 390 14.58 2.40 -1.79
C VAL A 390 15.67 1.64 -1.05
N SER A 391 16.55 2.34 -0.35
CA SER A 391 17.67 1.70 0.35
C SER A 391 17.23 1.02 1.66
N PRO A 392 17.94 -0.03 2.12
CA PRO A 392 17.70 -0.60 3.45
C PRO A 392 17.79 0.43 4.58
N SER A 393 18.76 1.34 4.50
CA SER A 393 18.93 2.44 5.47
C SER A 393 17.70 3.34 5.54
N PHE A 394 17.10 3.71 4.41
CA PHE A 394 15.88 4.51 4.38
C PHE A 394 14.73 3.83 5.14
N VAL A 395 14.52 2.52 4.89
CA VAL A 395 13.48 1.75 5.59
C VAL A 395 13.76 1.67 7.09
N ALA A 396 15.00 1.40 7.49
CA ALA A 396 15.38 1.35 8.91
C ALA A 396 15.16 2.70 9.62
N HIS A 397 15.49 3.82 8.96
CA HIS A 397 15.24 5.16 9.49
C HIS A 397 13.74 5.47 9.59
N LEU A 398 12.92 5.05 8.62
CA LEU A 398 11.46 5.16 8.72
C LEU A 398 10.91 4.37 9.89
N MET A 399 11.49 3.22 10.23
CA MET A 399 11.02 2.41 11.34
C MET A 399 11.24 3.08 12.71
N VAL A 400 12.17 4.03 12.85
CA VAL A 400 12.39 4.75 14.12
C VAL A 400 11.13 5.50 14.59
N PRO A 401 10.56 6.45 13.82
CA PRO A 401 9.32 7.10 14.19
C PRO A 401 8.11 6.14 14.21
N VAL A 402 8.16 5.00 13.49
CA VAL A 402 7.16 3.94 13.63
C VAL A 402 7.20 3.33 15.03
N THR A 403 8.38 3.00 15.56
CA THR A 403 8.51 2.38 16.89
C THR A 403 8.00 3.28 18.03
N THR A 404 8.10 4.60 17.87
CA THR A 404 7.63 5.60 18.84
C THR A 404 6.18 6.03 18.60
N GLY A 405 5.55 5.54 17.53
CA GLY A 405 4.20 5.91 17.13
C GLY A 405 4.03 7.36 16.68
N ALA A 406 5.13 8.03 16.32
CA ALA A 406 5.14 9.45 16.01
C ALA A 406 4.16 9.80 14.88
N LYS A 407 3.43 10.92 15.05
CA LYS A 407 2.56 11.49 14.01
C LYS A 407 1.59 10.46 13.38
N GLY A 408 1.01 9.59 14.19
CA GLY A 408 0.03 8.57 13.77
C GLY A 408 0.62 7.23 13.32
N LEU A 409 1.95 7.09 13.24
CA LEU A 409 2.61 5.85 12.81
C LEU A 409 2.44 4.67 13.78
N GLY A 410 1.87 4.90 14.97
CA GLY A 410 1.45 3.83 15.88
C GLY A 410 0.46 2.86 15.23
N THR A 411 -0.32 3.35 14.26
CA THR A 411 -1.17 2.51 13.39
C THR A 411 -0.36 1.45 12.65
N LEU A 412 0.74 1.83 12.00
CA LEU A 412 1.60 0.90 11.28
C LEU A 412 2.33 -0.03 12.26
N ALA A 413 2.86 0.52 13.36
CA ALA A 413 3.58 -0.26 14.36
C ALA A 413 2.74 -1.40 14.95
N GLY A 414 1.45 -1.15 15.19
CA GLY A 414 0.52 -2.11 15.79
C GLY A 414 0.06 -3.23 14.85
N VAL A 415 0.25 -3.11 13.53
CA VAL A 415 -0.24 -4.08 12.55
C VAL A 415 0.85 -4.80 11.77
N LEU A 416 2.13 -4.49 12.01
CA LEU A 416 3.24 -5.24 11.41
C LEU A 416 3.16 -6.73 11.79
N PRO A 417 3.34 -7.65 10.83
CA PRO A 417 3.47 -9.08 11.13
C PRO A 417 4.55 -9.32 12.19
N VAL A 418 4.27 -10.28 13.08
CA VAL A 418 5.17 -10.65 14.17
C VAL A 418 5.74 -12.04 13.91
N SER A 419 7.07 -12.19 14.02
CA SER A 419 7.80 -13.45 13.79
C SER A 419 7.14 -14.63 14.50
N GLY A 420 6.69 -15.62 13.73
CA GLY A 420 6.09 -16.83 14.28
C GLY A 420 4.68 -16.67 14.87
N VAL A 421 4.08 -15.47 14.80
CA VAL A 421 2.82 -15.18 15.49
C VAL A 421 1.73 -14.77 14.50
N SER A 422 1.98 -13.81 13.61
CA SER A 422 0.92 -13.19 12.81
C SER A 422 1.35 -12.86 11.38
N GLY A 423 0.34 -12.66 10.52
CA GLY A 423 0.50 -12.26 9.12
C GLY A 423 1.45 -13.17 8.34
N THR A 424 2.19 -12.58 7.39
CA THR A 424 3.16 -13.28 6.55
C THR A 424 4.39 -13.83 7.28
N LEU A 425 4.52 -13.58 8.59
CA LEU A 425 5.58 -14.13 9.43
C LEU A 425 5.12 -15.29 10.34
N SER A 426 3.83 -15.61 10.38
CA SER A 426 3.24 -16.60 11.30
C SER A 426 3.92 -17.97 11.30
N SER A 427 4.38 -18.45 10.14
CA SER A 427 5.08 -19.74 9.98
C SER A 427 6.60 -19.64 9.91
N ARG A 428 7.18 -18.43 10.03
CA ARG A 428 8.63 -18.17 9.92
C ARG A 428 9.33 -18.23 11.28
N PHE A 429 10.67 -18.10 11.26
CA PHE A 429 11.52 -18.16 12.46
C PHE A 429 11.36 -19.48 13.22
N THR A 430 11.66 -20.60 12.56
CA THR A 430 11.59 -21.95 13.14
C THR A 430 12.99 -22.51 13.40
N GLY A 431 13.07 -23.70 14.02
CA GLY A 431 14.33 -24.39 14.26
C GLY A 431 15.32 -23.54 15.05
N ALA A 432 16.54 -23.38 14.52
CA ALA A 432 17.60 -22.60 15.15
C ALA A 432 17.30 -21.10 15.29
N ASN A 433 16.23 -20.58 14.65
CA ASN A 433 15.82 -19.18 14.75
C ASN A 433 14.58 -18.98 15.63
N ALA A 434 14.11 -20.04 16.31
CA ALA A 434 12.86 -20.02 17.09
C ALA A 434 12.91 -19.10 18.31
N ASP A 435 14.09 -18.76 18.81
CA ASP A 435 14.33 -17.80 19.88
C ASP A 435 13.92 -16.36 19.50
N ALA A 436 13.93 -16.02 18.22
CA ALA A 436 13.50 -14.71 17.72
C ALA A 436 11.97 -14.63 17.45
N ARG A 437 11.19 -15.69 17.73
CA ARG A 437 9.72 -15.67 17.59
C ARG A 437 9.09 -14.70 18.59
N GLY A 438 8.15 -13.89 18.13
CA GLY A 438 7.49 -12.86 18.94
C GLY A 438 8.33 -11.60 19.17
N LYS A 439 9.52 -11.50 18.53
CA LYS A 439 10.51 -10.43 18.76
C LYS A 439 10.78 -9.56 17.54
N VAL A 440 10.39 -10.00 16.36
CA VAL A 440 10.60 -9.28 15.10
C VAL A 440 9.24 -8.84 14.57
N HIS A 441 9.07 -7.53 14.41
CA HIS A 441 7.87 -6.91 13.88
C HIS A 441 8.23 -6.32 12.52
N ALA A 442 7.87 -7.00 11.44
CA ALA A 442 8.41 -6.66 10.13
C ALA A 442 7.47 -6.97 8.98
N LYS A 443 7.57 -6.14 7.93
CA LYS A 443 6.92 -6.39 6.66
C LYS A 443 7.82 -7.25 5.79
N THR A 444 7.27 -8.33 5.26
CA THR A 444 7.92 -9.12 4.20
C THR A 444 7.72 -8.48 2.83
N GLY A 445 8.69 -8.64 1.93
CA GLY A 445 8.53 -8.37 0.50
C GLY A 445 9.08 -9.50 -0.36
N TRP A 446 8.41 -9.74 -1.48
CA TRP A 446 8.83 -10.70 -2.49
C TRP A 446 8.34 -10.25 -3.86
N ILE A 447 9.26 -10.29 -4.82
CA ILE A 447 9.04 -10.32 -6.27
C ILE A 447 10.11 -11.26 -6.85
N ASP A 448 10.04 -11.62 -8.13
CA ASP A 448 10.97 -12.58 -8.73
C ASP A 448 12.46 -12.19 -8.58
N SER A 449 12.76 -10.89 -8.55
CA SER A 449 14.12 -10.37 -8.44
C SER A 449 14.59 -10.07 -7.00
N ALA A 450 13.72 -10.16 -5.99
CA ALA A 450 14.07 -9.78 -4.62
C ALA A 450 13.20 -10.43 -3.54
N ASN A 451 13.84 -10.74 -2.41
CA ASN A 451 13.18 -11.09 -1.15
C ASN A 451 13.65 -10.13 -0.08
N THR A 452 12.73 -9.51 0.65
CA THR A 452 13.05 -8.43 1.58
C THR A 452 12.32 -8.60 2.91
N LEU A 453 12.91 -8.05 3.96
CA LEU A 453 12.34 -7.98 5.29
C LEU A 453 12.77 -6.66 5.93
N GLY A 454 11.81 -5.84 6.37
CA GLY A 454 12.09 -4.56 7.02
C GLY A 454 11.13 -4.28 8.16
N GLY A 455 11.65 -3.73 9.26
CA GLY A 455 10.87 -3.55 10.48
C GLY A 455 11.72 -3.19 11.70
N TYR A 456 11.26 -3.62 12.88
CA TYR A 456 11.98 -3.47 14.14
C TYR A 456 12.09 -4.79 14.90
N ILE A 457 13.05 -4.84 15.81
CA ILE A 457 13.38 -6.00 16.64
C ILE A 457 13.42 -5.56 18.09
N ASP A 458 12.71 -6.28 18.96
CA ASP A 458 12.89 -6.23 20.40
C ASP A 458 14.02 -7.22 20.76
N ALA A 459 15.26 -6.71 20.82
CA ALA A 459 16.45 -7.54 20.95
C ALA A 459 16.54 -8.26 22.30
N ALA A 460 17.39 -9.30 22.37
CA ALA A 460 17.54 -10.13 23.55
C ALA A 460 18.05 -9.36 24.79
N ASP A 461 18.85 -8.31 24.57
CA ASP A 461 19.39 -7.44 25.62
C ASP A 461 18.46 -6.27 25.99
N GLY A 462 17.27 -6.19 25.38
CA GLY A 462 16.30 -5.12 25.58
C GLY A 462 16.47 -3.93 24.64
N THR A 463 17.51 -3.90 23.79
CA THR A 463 17.70 -2.83 22.80
C THR A 463 16.61 -2.89 21.73
N LYS A 464 16.05 -1.74 21.35
CA LYS A 464 15.14 -1.62 20.22
C LYS A 464 15.96 -1.39 18.95
N LEU A 465 15.96 -2.35 18.03
CA LEU A 465 16.65 -2.20 16.75
C LEU A 465 15.65 -1.90 15.64
N THR A 466 16.03 -1.08 14.66
CA THR A 466 15.34 -1.01 13.37
C THR A 466 16.26 -1.53 12.27
N PHE A 467 15.65 -2.14 11.25
CA PHE A 467 16.42 -2.81 10.21
C PHE A 467 15.70 -2.90 8.88
N ALA A 468 16.48 -3.17 7.84
CA ALA A 468 16.00 -3.75 6.60
C ALA A 468 17.07 -4.64 5.97
N PHE A 469 16.64 -5.76 5.40
CA PHE A 469 17.48 -6.79 4.80
C PHE A 469 16.90 -7.22 3.45
N TYR A 470 17.67 -7.06 2.40
CA TYR A 470 17.31 -7.41 1.03
C TYR A 470 18.22 -8.50 0.49
N ALA A 471 17.60 -9.59 0.05
CA ALA A 471 18.25 -10.66 -0.67
C ALA A 471 17.90 -10.53 -2.16
N ILE A 472 18.81 -9.93 -2.93
CA ILE A 472 18.58 -9.61 -4.35
C ILE A 472 19.07 -10.76 -5.24
N GLY A 473 18.27 -11.12 -6.24
CA GLY A 473 18.59 -12.16 -7.23
C GLY A 473 18.63 -13.59 -6.66
N SER A 474 18.13 -13.78 -5.44
CA SER A 474 18.04 -15.11 -4.81
C SER A 474 16.63 -15.69 -4.93
N SER A 475 16.55 -17.00 -5.13
CA SER A 475 15.26 -17.70 -5.10
C SER A 475 14.62 -17.58 -3.73
N ARG A 476 13.28 -17.48 -3.69
CA ARG A 476 12.52 -17.37 -2.43
C ARG A 476 12.81 -18.50 -1.44
N ALA A 477 12.98 -19.73 -1.95
CA ALA A 477 13.28 -20.90 -1.12
C ALA A 477 14.62 -20.78 -0.37
N ALA A 478 15.63 -20.17 -1.01
CA ALA A 478 16.94 -19.94 -0.39
C ALA A 478 16.97 -18.66 0.47
N ALA A 479 16.28 -17.61 0.04
CA ALA A 479 16.29 -16.30 0.68
C ALA A 479 15.56 -16.26 2.02
N LEU A 480 14.38 -16.86 2.13
CA LEU A 480 13.57 -16.81 3.36
C LEU A 480 14.32 -17.33 4.61
N PRO A 481 14.89 -18.55 4.62
CA PRO A 481 15.62 -19.03 5.80
C PRO A 481 16.89 -18.21 6.09
N ALA A 482 17.56 -17.68 5.05
CA ALA A 482 18.74 -16.85 5.23
C ALA A 482 18.41 -15.48 5.84
N LEU A 483 17.30 -14.86 5.40
CA LEU A 483 16.75 -13.63 5.98
C LEU A 483 16.32 -13.85 7.44
N ASP A 484 15.68 -14.98 7.76
CA ASP A 484 15.34 -15.33 9.14
C ASP A 484 16.60 -15.47 10.00
N ALA A 485 17.64 -16.13 9.47
CA ALA A 485 18.89 -16.36 10.20
C ALA A 485 19.67 -15.07 10.50
N VAL A 486 19.84 -14.18 9.53
CA VAL A 486 20.51 -12.88 9.76
C VAL A 486 19.70 -11.99 10.70
N THR A 487 18.37 -12.05 10.63
CA THR A 487 17.50 -11.30 11.56
C THR A 487 17.55 -11.86 12.98
N ALA A 488 17.53 -13.18 13.15
CA ALA A 488 17.70 -13.82 14.45
C ALA A 488 19.09 -13.56 15.04
N ALA A 489 20.13 -13.49 14.21
CA ALA A 489 21.46 -13.08 14.65
C ALA A 489 21.50 -11.63 15.14
N ALA A 490 20.83 -10.70 14.45
CA ALA A 490 20.69 -9.31 14.91
C ALA A 490 19.92 -9.23 16.24
N TYR A 491 18.84 -9.99 16.39
CA TYR A 491 18.10 -10.14 17.65
C TYR A 491 19.01 -10.58 18.82
N ARG A 492 19.88 -11.57 18.60
CA ARG A 492 20.82 -12.06 19.62
C ARG A 492 21.92 -11.06 19.95
N CYS A 493 22.41 -10.32 18.96
CA CYS A 493 23.47 -9.34 19.17
C CYS A 493 22.98 -8.08 19.91
N GLY A 494 21.75 -7.63 19.66
CA GLY A 494 21.21 -6.42 20.29
C GLY A 494 22.09 -5.18 20.07
N GLY A 495 22.23 -4.35 21.09
CA GLY A 495 23.09 -3.16 21.09
C GLY A 495 24.58 -3.48 21.05
N SER A 496 24.96 -4.74 21.30
CA SER A 496 26.36 -5.20 21.19
C SER A 496 26.78 -5.53 19.74
N LEU A 497 25.90 -5.30 18.76
CA LEU A 497 26.18 -5.50 17.34
C LEU A 497 27.24 -4.53 16.83
N ALA A 498 28.42 -5.06 16.50
CA ALA A 498 29.52 -4.31 15.94
C ALA A 498 29.29 -4.00 14.46
N ALA A 499 29.67 -2.79 14.06
CA ALA A 499 29.74 -2.41 12.65
C ALA A 499 30.67 -3.38 11.89
N SER A 500 30.26 -3.83 10.70
CA SER A 500 31.05 -4.69 9.82
C SER A 500 30.71 -4.43 8.37
#